data_AF-X0UPQ9-F1
#
_entry.id   AF-X0UPQ9-F1
#
_cell.length_a   1.000
_cell.length_b   1.000
_cell.length_c   1.000
_cell.angle_alpha   90.00
_cell.angle_beta   90.00
_cell.angle_gamma   90.00
#
_symmetry.space_group_name_H-M   'P 1'
#
loop_
_entity.id
_entity.type
_entity.pdbx_description
1 polymer ?
#
loop_
_entity_poly.entity_id
_entity_poly.type
_entity_poly.pdbx_seq_one_letter_code
_entity_poly.pdbx_strand_id
1 'polypeptide(L)'
;MASVVAFLVMKGMALAGRLKEKDAYDIYYCLVNYGGDPEALVEEFRPHVKHGLVREGLLKIREKFRSPSDVGPVFVASFLEETDSDERDLLQRDAHERVTYLIEQLGLARTDQ
;
A
#
# COMPACT_ATOMS: atom_id res chain seq x y z
N MET A 1 -2.61 21.14 -4.92
CA MET A 1 -1.81 19.90 -4.84
C MET A 1 -2.72 18.79 -4.35
N ALA A 2 -2.64 17.59 -4.92
CA ALA A 2 -3.39 16.45 -4.39
C ALA A 2 -2.74 15.99 -3.07
N SER A 3 -3.54 15.71 -2.03
CA SER A 3 -3.01 15.17 -0.78
C SER A 3 -2.49 13.74 -0.97
N VAL A 4 -1.59 13.30 -0.10
CA VAL A 4 -1.08 11.92 -0.08
C VAL A 4 -2.22 10.89 0.03
N VAL A 5 -3.26 11.24 0.79
CA VAL A 5 -4.49 10.47 0.94
C VAL A 5 -5.18 10.26 -0.42
N ALA A 6 -5.42 11.35 -1.16
CA ALA A 6 -6.06 11.27 -2.47
C ALA A 6 -5.22 10.48 -3.47
N PHE A 7 -3.89 10.66 -3.44
CA PHE A 7 -2.96 9.92 -4.30
C PHE A 7 -3.03 8.41 -4.04
N LEU A 8 -2.88 7.97 -2.79
CA LEU A 8 -2.92 6.57 -2.43
C LEU A 8 -4.28 5.93 -2.70
N VAL A 9 -5.38 6.63 -2.41
CA VAL A 9 -6.73 6.15 -2.76
C VAL A 9 -6.87 5.94 -4.26
N MET A 10 -6.41 6.90 -5.08
CA MET A 10 -6.42 6.77 -6.54
C MET A 10 -5.58 5.58 -7.00
N LYS A 11 -4.42 5.35 -6.40
CA LYS A 11 -3.56 4.21 -6.73
C LYS A 11 -4.15 2.88 -6.34
N GLY A 12 -4.79 2.78 -5.17
CA GLY A 12 -5.54 1.60 -4.76
C GLY A 12 -6.66 1.25 -5.74
N MET A 13 -7.42 2.25 -6.17
CA MET A 13 -8.47 2.08 -7.17
C MET A 13 -7.92 1.64 -8.52
N ALA A 14 -6.84 2.28 -8.99
CA ALA A 14 -6.20 1.93 -10.25
C ALA A 14 -5.63 0.51 -10.22
N LEU A 15 -4.87 0.16 -9.18
CA LEU A 15 -4.28 -1.17 -9.04
C LEU A 15 -5.35 -2.26 -9.07
N ALA A 16 -6.47 -2.06 -8.36
CA ALA A 16 -7.58 -3.02 -8.36
C ALA A 16 -8.25 -3.19 -9.74
N GLY A 17 -8.29 -2.14 -10.57
CA GLY A 17 -8.98 -2.17 -11.86
C GLY A 17 -8.12 -2.64 -13.04
N ARG A 18 -6.83 -2.30 -13.06
CA ARG A 18 -5.95 -2.56 -14.24
C ARG A 18 -4.72 -3.42 -13.96
N LEU A 19 -4.42 -3.71 -12.68
CA LEU A 19 -3.28 -4.55 -12.27
C LEU A 19 -1.97 -4.18 -12.99
N LYS A 20 -1.49 -2.95 -12.80
CA LYS A 20 -0.20 -2.51 -13.35
C LYS A 20 0.87 -2.44 -12.26
N GLU A 21 2.07 -2.94 -12.59
CA GLU A 21 3.23 -2.95 -11.68
C GLU A 21 3.54 -1.57 -11.11
N LYS A 22 3.52 -0.55 -11.98
CA LYS A 22 3.73 0.84 -11.59
C LYS A 22 2.81 1.33 -10.48
N ASP A 23 1.54 0.92 -10.45
CA ASP A 23 0.64 1.40 -9.39
C ASP A 23 0.96 0.77 -8.04
N ALA A 24 1.41 -0.50 -8.02
CA ALA A 24 1.89 -1.14 -6.79
C ALA A 24 3.18 -0.47 -6.31
N TYR A 25 4.11 -0.18 -7.23
CA TYR A 25 5.33 0.55 -6.90
C TYR A 25 5.06 1.97 -6.40
N ASP A 26 4.15 2.72 -7.02
CA ASP A 26 3.80 4.07 -6.59
C ASP A 26 3.23 4.09 -5.15
N ILE A 27 2.48 3.05 -4.76
CA ILE A 27 2.01 2.85 -3.37
C ILE A 27 3.20 2.61 -2.45
N TYR A 28 4.04 1.63 -2.78
CA TYR A 28 5.22 1.27 -2.00
C TYR A 28 6.16 2.46 -1.80
N TYR A 29 6.51 3.15 -2.89
CA TYR A 29 7.36 4.32 -2.88
C TYR A 29 6.82 5.42 -1.96
N CYS A 30 5.50 5.64 -1.98
CA CYS A 30 4.86 6.59 -1.08
C CYS A 30 5.03 6.17 0.39
N LEU A 31 4.82 4.90 0.72
CA LEU A 31 4.98 4.36 2.07
C LEU A 31 6.42 4.41 2.60
N VAL A 32 7.41 4.37 1.69
CA VAL A 32 8.83 4.47 2.04
C VAL A 32 9.28 5.91 2.23
N ASN A 33 8.82 6.82 1.37
CA ASN A 33 9.43 8.14 1.22
C ASN A 33 8.59 9.29 1.81
N TYR A 34 7.33 9.06 2.15
CA TYR A 34 6.48 10.12 2.69
C TYR A 34 6.74 10.35 4.18
N GLY A 35 6.96 11.61 4.57
CA GLY A 35 6.95 12.05 5.97
C GLY A 35 8.12 11.57 6.84
N GLY A 36 9.08 10.82 6.29
CA GLY A 36 10.29 10.36 6.99
C GLY A 36 10.08 9.22 7.99
N ASP A 37 8.85 9.05 8.49
CA ASP A 37 8.42 7.99 9.40
C ASP A 37 7.03 7.48 8.98
N PRO A 38 6.78 6.16 8.94
CA PRO A 38 5.45 5.56 8.78
C PRO A 38 4.31 6.23 9.55
N GLU A 39 4.54 6.75 10.75
CA GLU A 39 3.48 7.38 11.56
C GLU A 39 2.92 8.66 10.92
N ALA A 40 3.76 9.42 10.19
CA ALA A 40 3.32 10.64 9.51
C ALA A 40 2.22 10.34 8.48
N LEU A 41 2.30 9.19 7.81
CA LEU A 41 1.30 8.72 6.87
C LEU A 41 0.00 8.35 7.59
N VAL A 42 0.09 7.67 8.74
CA VAL A 42 -1.08 7.34 9.56
C VAL A 42 -1.84 8.60 9.96
N GLU A 43 -1.12 9.61 10.47
CA GLU A 43 -1.71 10.89 10.90
C GLU A 43 -2.44 11.63 9.78
N GLU A 44 -1.89 11.63 8.56
CA GLU A 44 -2.57 12.19 7.38
C GLU A 44 -3.89 11.47 7.07
N PHE A 45 -3.98 10.16 7.32
CA PHE A 45 -5.20 9.39 7.06
C PHE A 45 -6.23 9.44 8.19
N ARG A 46 -5.83 9.65 9.45
CA ARG A 46 -6.73 9.63 10.62
C ARG A 46 -7.99 10.51 10.44
N PRO A 47 -7.93 11.76 9.94
CA PRO A 47 -9.11 12.60 9.74
C PRO A 47 -10.07 12.07 8.67
N HIS A 48 -9.57 11.25 7.75
CA HIS A 48 -10.29 10.84 6.54
C HIS A 48 -10.74 9.37 6.56
N VAL A 49 -10.34 8.58 7.55
CA VAL A 49 -10.62 7.13 7.63
C VAL A 49 -12.11 6.79 7.65
N LYS A 50 -12.98 7.71 8.07
CA LYS A 50 -14.45 7.51 8.04
C LYS A 50 -15.08 7.73 6.66
N HIS A 51 -14.33 8.30 5.70
CA HIS A 51 -14.82 8.58 4.37
C HIS A 51 -14.84 7.30 3.51
N GLY A 52 -15.99 6.98 2.90
CA GLY A 52 -16.21 5.71 2.19
C GLY A 52 -15.15 5.42 1.11
N LEU A 53 -14.87 6.39 0.24
CA LEU A 53 -13.85 6.24 -0.82
C LEU A 53 -12.44 6.00 -0.28
N VAL A 54 -12.12 6.57 0.89
CA VAL A 54 -10.80 6.41 1.50
C VAL A 54 -10.64 4.99 2.02
N ARG A 55 -11.65 4.49 2.75
CA ARG A 55 -11.68 3.09 3.20
C ARG A 55 -11.64 2.13 2.02
N GLU A 56 -12.43 2.38 0.99
CA GLU A 56 -12.45 1.53 -0.19
C GLU A 56 -11.08 1.46 -0.88
N GLY A 57 -10.42 2.61 -1.06
CA GLY A 57 -9.06 2.66 -1.62
C GLY A 57 -8.07 1.87 -0.78
N LEU A 58 -8.05 2.09 0.54
CA LEU A 58 -7.18 1.37 1.48
C LEU A 58 -7.44 -0.14 1.50
N LEU A 59 -8.71 -0.56 1.49
CA LEU A 59 -9.06 -1.98 1.46
C LEU A 59 -8.68 -2.65 0.13
N LYS A 60 -8.80 -1.93 -1.00
CA LYS A 60 -8.30 -2.40 -2.30
C LYS A 60 -6.79 -2.57 -2.32
N ILE A 61 -6.04 -1.64 -1.70
CA ILE A 61 -4.59 -1.81 -1.50
C ILE A 61 -4.35 -3.05 -0.66
N ARG A 62 -4.97 -3.14 0.52
CA ARG A 62 -4.83 -4.28 1.44
C ARG A 62 -5.07 -5.62 0.74
N GLU A 63 -6.12 -5.74 -0.07
CA GLU A 63 -6.46 -6.96 -0.81
C GLU A 63 -5.32 -7.44 -1.72
N LYS A 64 -4.56 -6.52 -2.31
CA LYS A 64 -3.44 -6.86 -3.22
C LYS A 64 -2.11 -7.08 -2.49
N PHE A 65 -2.04 -6.79 -1.20
CA PHE A 65 -0.83 -6.84 -0.37
C PHE A 65 -1.04 -7.70 0.88
N ARG A 66 -1.89 -8.74 0.85
CA ARG A 66 -2.21 -9.54 2.06
C ARG A 66 -1.08 -10.48 2.47
N SER A 67 -0.17 -10.80 1.55
CA SER A 67 1.00 -11.62 1.80
C SER A 67 2.16 -11.17 0.92
N PRO A 68 3.43 -11.49 1.26
CA PRO A 68 4.57 -11.18 0.40
C PRO A 68 4.48 -11.78 -1.00
N SER A 69 3.75 -12.88 -1.20
CA SER A 69 3.56 -13.52 -2.51
C SER A 69 2.31 -13.05 -3.26
N ASP A 70 1.53 -12.11 -2.69
CA ASP A 70 0.42 -11.50 -3.40
C ASP A 70 0.90 -10.59 -4.55
N VAL A 71 0.00 -10.29 -5.48
CA VAL A 71 0.32 -9.53 -6.70
C VAL A 71 0.96 -8.16 -6.42
N GLY A 72 0.57 -7.46 -5.36
CA GLY A 72 1.08 -6.14 -5.01
C GLY A 72 2.59 -6.15 -4.72
N PRO A 73 3.04 -6.88 -3.69
CA PRO A 73 4.46 -7.00 -3.39
C PRO A 73 5.30 -7.59 -4.54
N VAL A 74 4.78 -8.62 -5.23
CA VAL A 74 5.45 -9.19 -6.42
C VAL A 74 5.67 -8.11 -7.49
N PHE A 75 4.66 -7.28 -7.73
CA PHE A 75 4.73 -6.17 -8.68
C PHE A 75 5.71 -5.08 -8.26
N VAL A 76 5.91 -4.84 -6.97
CA VAL A 76 6.93 -3.89 -6.49
C VAL A 76 8.32 -4.37 -6.92
N ALA A 77 8.64 -5.63 -6.62
CA ALA A 77 9.93 -6.21 -7.01
C ALA A 77 10.09 -6.31 -8.54
N SER A 78 9.03 -6.63 -9.28
CA SER A 78 9.05 -6.65 -10.74
C SER A 78 9.23 -5.28 -11.37
N PHE A 79 8.57 -4.24 -10.84
CA PHE A 79 8.72 -2.87 -11.34
C PHE A 79 10.14 -2.33 -11.16
N LEU A 80 10.81 -2.72 -10.06
CA LEU A 80 12.21 -2.40 -9.80
C LEU A 80 13.19 -3.23 -10.63
N GLU A 81 12.69 -4.18 -11.43
CA GLU A 81 13.50 -5.12 -12.22
C GLU A 81 14.51 -5.90 -11.36
N GLU A 82 14.19 -6.12 -10.08
CA GLU A 82 15.07 -6.88 -9.18
C GLU A 82 15.08 -8.35 -9.63
N THR A 83 16.25 -8.93 -9.80
CA THR A 83 16.43 -10.30 -10.34
C THR A 83 17.03 -11.26 -9.32
N ASP A 84 17.69 -10.75 -8.29
CA ASP A 84 18.20 -11.56 -7.20
C ASP A 84 17.05 -12.07 -6.33
N SER A 85 16.97 -13.38 -6.10
CA SER A 85 15.84 -13.99 -5.39
C SER A 85 15.72 -13.51 -3.95
N ASP A 86 16.85 -13.29 -3.27
CA ASP A 86 16.87 -12.95 -1.86
C ASP A 86 16.46 -11.48 -1.69
N GLU A 87 16.97 -10.58 -2.53
CA GLU A 87 16.56 -9.18 -2.55
C GLU A 87 15.09 -9.01 -2.96
N ARG A 88 14.62 -9.80 -3.92
CA ARG A 88 13.18 -9.83 -4.29
C ARG A 88 12.30 -10.23 -3.10
N ASP A 89 12.72 -11.22 -2.32
CA ASP A 89 11.97 -11.70 -1.15
C ASP A 89 11.94 -10.65 -0.03
N LEU A 90 13.05 -9.94 0.19
CA LEU A 90 13.12 -8.82 1.13
C LEU A 90 12.19 -7.68 0.72
N LEU A 91 12.25 -7.24 -0.55
CA LEU A 91 11.38 -6.19 -1.08
C LEU A 91 9.89 -6.55 -0.97
N GLN A 92 9.54 -7.81 -1.28
CA GLN A 92 8.17 -8.29 -1.18
C GLN A 92 7.66 -8.28 0.27
N ARG A 93 8.49 -8.70 1.23
CA ARG A 93 8.13 -8.66 2.66
C ARG A 93 7.97 -7.23 3.14
N ASP A 94 8.91 -6.34 2.85
CA ASP A 94 8.84 -4.93 3.26
C ASP A 94 7.59 -4.24 2.68
N ALA A 95 7.26 -4.48 1.40
CA ALA A 95 6.06 -3.94 0.78
C ALA A 95 4.76 -4.43 1.45
N HIS A 96 4.68 -5.72 1.79
CA HIS A 96 3.56 -6.28 2.52
C HIS A 96 3.42 -5.70 3.93
N GLU A 97 4.53 -5.64 4.69
CA GLU A 97 4.55 -5.21 6.08
C GLU A 97 4.18 -3.72 6.21
N ARG A 98 4.66 -2.86 5.31
CA ARG A 98 4.30 -1.43 5.30
C ARG A 98 2.81 -1.19 5.06
N VAL A 99 2.22 -1.91 4.11
CA VAL A 99 0.77 -1.81 3.88
C VAL A 99 0.01 -2.32 5.09
N THR A 100 0.43 -3.46 5.65
CA THR A 100 -0.19 -4.06 6.83
C THR A 100 -0.15 -3.09 8.02
N TYR A 101 1.01 -2.49 8.29
CA TYR A 101 1.18 -1.48 9.32
C TYR A 101 0.19 -0.32 9.15
N LEU A 102 0.15 0.31 7.97
CA LEU A 102 -0.76 1.44 7.71
C LEU A 102 -2.23 1.06 7.97
N ILE A 103 -2.65 -0.11 7.50
CA ILE A 103 -4.02 -0.60 7.65
C ILE A 103 -4.36 -0.91 9.10
N GLU A 104 -3.44 -1.50 9.85
CA GLU A 104 -3.61 -1.84 11.27
C GLU A 104 -3.69 -0.58 12.13
N GLN A 105 -2.79 0.38 11.93
CA GLN A 105 -2.78 1.64 12.68
C GLN A 105 -4.06 2.47 12.45
N LEU A 106 -4.67 2.33 11.27
CA LEU A 106 -5.96 2.95 10.95
C LEU A 106 -7.18 2.17 11.44
N GLY A 107 -6.99 1.02 12.12
CA GLY A 107 -8.08 0.19 12.62
C GLY A 107 -8.92 -0.47 11.52
N LEU A 108 -8.31 -0.71 10.35
CA LEU A 108 -8.96 -1.33 9.18
C LEU A 108 -8.60 -2.80 9.00
N ALA A 109 -7.69 -3.34 9.82
CA ALA A 109 -7.52 -4.79 9.98
C ALA A 109 -8.84 -5.40 10.47
N ARG A 110 -9.21 -6.59 9.97
CA ARG A 110 -10.56 -7.13 10.20
C ARG A 110 -10.81 -7.25 11.71
N THR A 111 -11.86 -6.62 12.19
CA THR A 111 -12.67 -7.21 13.23
C THR A 111 -13.41 -8.35 12.54
N ASP A 112 -13.07 -9.59 12.87
CA ASP A 112 -13.90 -10.72 12.48
C ASP A 112 -15.30 -10.48 13.07
N GLN A 113 -16.30 -10.38 12.19
CA GLN A 113 -17.71 -10.60 12.51
C GLN A 113 -18.15 -11.83 11.74
#